data_AF-A0A7X5BG39-F1
#
_entry.id   AF-A0A7X5BG39-F1
#
_cell.length_a   1.000
_cell.length_b   1.000
_cell.length_c   1.000
_cell.angle_alpha   90.00
_cell.angle_beta   90.00
_cell.angle_gamma   90.00
#
_symmetry.space_group_name_H-M   'P 1'
#
loop_
_entity.id
_entity.type
_entity.pdbx_description
1 polymer ?
#
loop_
_entity_poly.entity_id
_entity_poly.type
_entity_poly.pdbx_seq_one_letter_code
_entity_poly.pdbx_strand_id
1 'polypeptide(L)' 'ADEYVHRIGRTGRAGEKGEAISFVSKDNFKNLCMIESRLGHLIERRVVEGFEPKKPVPISILNYVPKHKRIQ' A
#
# COMPACT_ATOMS: atom_id res chain seq x y z
N ALA A 1 -2.72 4.97 8.88
CA ALA A 1 -1.94 3.72 8.70
C ALA A 1 -2.36 2.68 9.73
N ASP A 2 -2.52 3.03 11.01
CA ASP A 2 -2.96 2.08 12.04
C ASP A 2 -4.32 1.42 11.77
N GLU A 3 -5.30 2.15 11.24
CA GLU A 3 -6.58 1.55 10.83
C GLU A 3 -6.40 0.43 9.80
N TYR A 4 -5.47 0.58 8.85
CA TYR A 4 -5.19 -0.45 7.85
C TYR A 4 -4.68 -1.74 8.50
N VAL A 5 -3.74 -1.63 9.44
CA VAL A 5 -3.19 -2.77 10.20
C VAL A 5 -4.29 -3.47 10.99
N HIS A 6 -5.18 -2.70 11.65
CA HIS A 6 -6.32 -3.27 12.38
C HIS A 6 -7.33 -3.99 11.48
N ARG A 7 -7.48 -3.55 10.22
CA ARG A 7 -8.35 -4.20 9.23
C ARG A 7 -7.75 -5.52 8.76
N ILE A 8 -6.49 -5.53 8.33
CA ILE A 8 -5.87 -6.75 7.80
C ILE A 8 -5.59 -7.79 8.91
N GLY A 9 -5.38 -7.36 10.16
CA GLY A 9 -5.22 -8.22 11.33
C GLY A 9 -6.46 -9.04 11.73
N ARG A 10 -7.56 -8.92 10.96
CA ARG A 10 -8.74 -9.79 11.07
C ARG A 10 -8.56 -11.11 10.32
N THR A 11 -7.58 -11.20 9.42
CA THR A 11 -7.23 -12.40 8.66
C THR A 11 -6.09 -13.17 9.34
N GLY A 12 -5.90 -14.46 9.03
CA GLY A 12 -4.71 -15.24 9.43
C GLY A 12 -4.44 -15.32 10.94
N ARG A 13 -5.44 -15.73 11.73
CA ARG A 13 -5.30 -15.89 13.20
C ARG A 13 -4.84 -17.31 13.55
N ALA A 14 -4.32 -17.48 14.78
CA ALA A 14 -3.92 -18.79 15.31
C ALA A 14 -2.86 -19.54 14.47
N GLY A 15 -1.92 -18.80 13.85
CA GLY A 15 -0.86 -19.37 13.02
C GLY A 15 -1.27 -19.68 11.58
N GLU A 16 -2.55 -19.50 11.24
CA GLU A 16 -3.06 -19.69 9.90
C GLU A 16 -2.69 -18.52 8.97
N LYS A 17 -2.64 -18.80 7.66
CA LYS A 17 -2.41 -17.77 6.64
C LYS A 17 -3.69 -16.95 6.42
N GLY A 18 -3.52 -15.66 6.16
CA GLY A 18 -4.59 -14.74 5.78
C GLY A 18 -4.21 -13.96 4.52
N GLU A 19 -5.21 -13.49 3.77
CA GLU A 19 -5.01 -12.67 2.59
C GLU A 19 -5.81 -11.37 2.70
N ALA A 20 -5.19 -10.25 2.32
CA ALA A 20 -5.84 -8.95 2.27
C ALA A 20 -5.50 -8.26 0.94
N ILE A 21 -6.53 -7.96 0.16
CA ILE A 21 -6.41 -7.28 -1.14
C ILE A 21 -6.92 -5.85 -0.97
N SER A 22 -6.16 -4.89 -1.45
CA SER A 22 -6.52 -3.47 -1.42
C SER A 22 -6.54 -2.88 -2.81
N PHE A 23 -7.61 -2.15 -3.13
CA PHE A 23 -7.65 -1.34 -4.35
C PHE A 23 -6.99 0.00 -4.12
N VAL A 24 -6.13 0.40 -5.05
CA VAL A 24 -5.35 1.63 -4.96
C VAL A 24 -5.42 2.39 -6.27
N SER A 25 -5.65 3.70 -6.19
CA SER A 25 -5.54 4.62 -7.31
C SER A 25 -4.39 5.59 -7.12
N LYS A 26 -4.09 6.41 -8.13
CA LYS A 26 -3.07 7.46 -8.05
C LYS A 26 -3.28 8.39 -6.85
N ASP A 27 -4.54 8.71 -6.53
CA ASP A 27 -4.89 9.63 -5.44
C ASP A 27 -4.58 9.02 -4.05
N ASN A 28 -4.57 7.69 -3.94
CA ASN A 28 -4.24 6.98 -2.72
C ASN A 28 -2.73 6.71 -2.55
N PHE A 29 -1.88 7.16 -3.48
CA PHE A 29 -0.44 6.85 -3.46
C PHE A 29 0.25 7.23 -2.15
N LYS A 30 -0.07 8.39 -1.57
CA LYS A 30 0.48 8.81 -0.27
C LYS A 30 0.10 7.84 0.85
N ASN A 31 -1.14 7.35 0.84
CA ASN A 31 -1.63 6.40 1.85
C ASN A 31 -0.92 5.06 1.71
N LEU A 32 -0.74 4.58 0.47
CA LEU A 32 0.03 3.38 0.17
C LEU A 32 1.45 3.47 0.75
N CYS A 33 2.18 4.56 0.46
CA CYS A 33 3.53 4.76 0.99
C CYS A 33 3.58 4.75 2.52
N MET A 34 2.59 5.35 3.19
CA MET A 34 2.50 5.34 4.66
C MET A 34 2.23 3.94 5.21
N ILE A 35 1.38 3.17 4.53
CA ILE A 35 1.09 1.77 4.89
C ILE A 35 2.35 0.91 4.73
N GLU A 36 3.02 0.95 3.57
CA GLU A 36 4.24 0.19 3.31
C GLU A 36 5.36 0.53 4.29
N SER A 37 5.53 1.83 4.60
CA SER A 37 6.50 2.27 5.60
C SER A 37 6.15 1.75 7.01
N ARG A 38 4.86 1.68 7.36
CA ARG A 38 4.40 1.13 8.64
C ARG A 38 4.55 -0.39 8.71
N LEU A 39 4.37 -1.09 7.59
CA LEU A 39 4.57 -2.54 7.47
C LEU A 39 6.05 -2.95 7.33
N GLY A 40 6.92 -2.00 6.96
CA GLY A 40 8.35 -2.24 6.75
C GLY A 40 8.70 -2.92 5.43
N HIS A 41 7.75 -3.12 4.52
CA HIS A 41 7.96 -3.73 3.20
C HIS A 41 6.98 -3.19 2.16
N LEU A 42 7.32 -3.37 0.88
CA LEU A 42 6.46 -3.00 -0.24
C LEU A 42 5.39 -4.06 -0.48
N ILE A 43 4.18 -3.63 -0.82
CA ILE A 43 3.07 -4.53 -1.15
C ILE A 43 3.14 -4.88 -2.64
N GLU A 44 3.03 -6.16 -2.98
CA GLU A 44 2.96 -6.61 -4.37
C GLU A 44 1.75 -5.97 -5.08
N ARG A 45 2.00 -5.37 -6.24
CA ARG A 45 0.95 -4.77 -7.05
C ARG A 45 0.61 -5.70 -8.21
N ARG A 46 -0.66 -6.09 -8.29
CA ARG A 46 -1.20 -6.88 -9.40
C ARG A 46 -2.16 -6.03 -10.22
N VAL A 47 -2.02 -6.09 -11.55
CA VAL A 47 -3.01 -5.58 -12.49
C VAL A 47 -3.91 -6.74 -12.89
N VAL A 48 -5.22 -6.52 -12.85
CA VAL A 48 -6.21 -7.51 -13.30
C VAL A 48 -6.54 -7.22 -14.76
N GLU A 49 -6.51 -8.25 -15.60
CA GLU A 49 -6.84 -8.14 -17.02
C GLU A 49 -8.23 -7.53 -17.22
N GLY A 50 -8.34 -6.53 -18.11
CA GLY A 50 -9.58 -5.80 -18.36
C GLY A 50 -9.92 -4.73 -17.32
N PHE A 51 -9.10 -4.56 -16.28
CA PHE A 51 -9.20 -3.52 -15.27
C PHE A 51 -7.92 -2.69 -15.15
N GLU A 52 -7.25 -2.43 -16.28
CA GLU A 52 -6.03 -1.64 -16.27
C GLU A 52 -6.31 -0.19 -15.83
N PRO A 53 -5.51 0.37 -14.91
CA PRO A 53 -5.71 1.73 -14.44
C PRO A 53 -5.32 2.73 -15.54
N LYS A 54 -6.28 3.58 -15.97
CA LYS A 54 -6.03 4.68 -16.94
C LYS A 54 -4.91 5.64 -16.51
N LYS A 55 -4.74 5.83 -15.20
CA LYS A 55 -3.67 6.64 -14.60
C LYS A 55 -2.84 5.71 -13.72
N PRO A 56 -1.57 5.40 -14.07
CA PRO A 56 -0.78 4.48 -13.29
C PRO A 56 -0.49 5.05 -11.91
N VAL A 57 -0.50 4.17 -10.90
CA VAL A 57 -0.05 4.48 -9.55
C VAL A 57 1.49 4.56 -9.60
N PRO A 58 2.11 5.67 -9.15
CA PRO A 58 3.57 5.80 -9.16
C PRO A 58 4.25 4.67 -8.40
N ILE A 59 5.49 4.32 -8.76
CA ILE A 59 6.26 3.30 -8.04
C ILE A 59 6.54 3.83 -6.62
N SER A 60 6.20 3.04 -5.60
CA SER A 60 6.51 3.38 -4.21
C SER A 60 7.91 2.89 -3.85
N ILE A 61 8.55 3.62 -2.94
CA ILE A 61 9.78 3.21 -2.27
C ILE A 61 9.52 3.22 -0.77
N LEU A 62 10.19 2.34 -0.04
CA LEU A 62 10.06 2.31 1.42
C LEU A 62 10.52 3.65 2.00
N ASN A 63 9.78 4.17 2.99
CA ASN A 63 10.04 5.48 3.61
C ASN A 63 10.02 6.65 2.60
N TYR A 64 9.07 6.63 1.67
CA TYR A 64 8.88 7.70 0.69
C TYR A 64 8.75 9.08 1.37
N VAL A 65 9.68 9.99 1.06
CA VAL A 65 9.64 11.39 1.46
C VAL A 65 9.28 12.24 0.23
N PRO A 66 8.19 13.03 0.27
CA PRO A 66 7.84 13.93 -0.82
C PRO A 66 8.98 14.90 -1.13
N LYS A 67 9.20 15.19 -2.42
CA LYS A 67 10.32 16.06 -2.88
C LYS A 67 10.37 17.42 -2.16
N HIS A 68 9.22 18.04 -1.89
CA HIS A 68 9.14 19.33 -1.20
C HIS A 68 9.57 19.28 0.28
N LYS A 69 9.55 18.10 0.92
CA LYS A 69 10.03 17.90 2.30
C LYS A 69 11.51 17.54 2.38
N ARG A 70 12.17 17.20 1.27
CA ARG A 70 13.61 16.85 1.24
C ARG A 70 14.54 18.06 1.19
N ILE A 71 13.99 19.26 0.97
CA ILE A 71 14.74 20.50 0.71
C ILE A 71 14.62 21.47 1.91
N GLN A 72 13.88 21.09 2.96
CA GLN A 72 13.86 21.81 4.24
C GLN A 72 14.80 21.14 5.23
#